data_AF-A0AAP8DZI7-F1
#
_entry.id   AF-A0AAP8DZI7-F1
#
_cell.length_a   1.000
_cell.length_b   1.000
_cell.length_c   1.000
_cell.angle_alpha   90.00
_cell.angle_beta   90.00
_cell.angle_gamma   90.00
#
_symmetry.space_group_name_H-M   'P 1'
#
loop_
_entity.id
_entity.type
_entity.pdbx_description
1 polymer ?
#
loop_
_entity_poly.entity_id
_entity_poly.type
_entity_poly.pdbx_seq_one_letter_code
_entity_poly.pdbx_strand_id
1 'polypeptide(L)'
;MEVTFNLNEVLKSDFMVLSFGEDLKNLMEQPVKSYQNFIRSKDREKIMKSSFRVSSSEIVDFLEKVLGLELDREYNNYKRNQLNLLIRKISPTQKGKKTVLDYYQFRDLILLEDFNKFVLNNFSADRAGDEERAYQEIMFLQQNKFKETQLYKAQRKEDMETTEYALSLIAGLGDVLRNRYALFEELLENNISYEDIDVPDEVKELLEIISYRERQTNSNFTVYKFDSVEDVETTNDEQIIRFFLADVDSWANEILDR
;
A
#
# COMPACT_ATOMS: atom_id res chain seq x y z
N MET A 1 -18.10 -13.77 -10.34
CA MET A 1 -18.30 -12.34 -10.04
C MET A 1 -18.24 -11.57 -11.34
N GLU A 2 -19.00 -10.49 -11.48
CA GLU A 2 -18.88 -9.61 -12.64
C GLU A 2 -17.64 -8.70 -12.47
N VAL A 3 -16.92 -8.39 -13.56
CA VAL A 3 -15.73 -7.53 -13.50
C VAL A 3 -16.17 -6.09 -13.21
N THR A 4 -15.46 -5.43 -12.30
CA THR A 4 -15.66 -4.02 -11.93
C THR A 4 -14.34 -3.39 -11.51
N PHE A 5 -14.20 -2.08 -11.72
CA PHE A 5 -13.13 -1.25 -11.16
C PHE A 5 -13.39 -0.85 -9.70
N ASN A 6 -14.57 -1.13 -9.16
CA ASN A 6 -14.86 -0.96 -7.73
C ASN A 6 -14.13 -2.02 -6.89
N LEU A 7 -12.87 -1.74 -6.52
CA LEU A 7 -12.05 -2.66 -5.74
C LEU A 7 -12.69 -3.04 -4.39
N ASN A 8 -13.52 -2.17 -3.81
CA ASN A 8 -14.23 -2.48 -2.55
C ASN A 8 -15.29 -3.57 -2.74
N GLU A 9 -15.93 -3.65 -3.90
CA GLU A 9 -16.86 -4.74 -4.20
C GLU A 9 -16.13 -6.05 -4.44
N VAL A 10 -15.00 -6.01 -5.16
CA VAL A 10 -14.14 -7.19 -5.33
C VAL A 10 -13.61 -7.69 -3.98
N LEU A 11 -13.27 -6.77 -3.06
CA LEU A 11 -12.83 -7.12 -1.71
C LEU A 11 -13.93 -7.83 -0.90
N LYS A 12 -15.20 -7.40 -1.03
CA LYS A 12 -16.32 -7.96 -0.26
C LYS A 12 -16.69 -9.38 -0.69
N SER A 13 -16.47 -9.73 -1.96
CA SER A 13 -16.88 -11.01 -2.55
C SER A 13 -15.82 -12.11 -2.48
N ASP A 14 -14.53 -11.77 -2.34
CA ASP A 14 -13.44 -12.69 -2.73
C ASP A 14 -12.26 -12.83 -1.75
N PHE A 15 -12.37 -12.27 -0.55
CA PHE A 15 -11.35 -12.46 0.49
C PHE A 15 -11.81 -13.48 1.51
N MET A 16 -11.30 -14.70 1.35
CA MET A 16 -11.17 -15.61 2.48
C MET A 16 -9.79 -15.37 3.10
N VAL A 17 -9.76 -15.02 4.39
CA VAL A 17 -8.54 -15.17 5.21
C VAL A 17 -8.07 -16.60 4.99
N LEU A 18 -6.78 -16.80 4.69
CA LEU A 18 -6.24 -18.15 4.54
C LEU A 18 -6.76 -19.03 5.68
N SER A 19 -7.32 -20.19 5.34
CA SER A 19 -7.17 -21.32 6.25
C SER A 19 -5.66 -21.47 6.46
N PHE A 20 -5.20 -21.24 7.69
CA PHE A 20 -3.82 -21.38 8.19
C PHE A 20 -2.97 -22.36 7.35
N GLY A 21 -2.30 -21.85 6.30
CA GLY A 21 -1.60 -22.67 5.30
C GLY A 21 -0.07 -22.69 5.48
N GLU A 22 0.64 -23.40 4.60
CA GLU A 22 2.12 -23.49 4.60
C GLU A 22 2.83 -22.14 4.49
N ASP A 23 2.27 -21.16 3.78
CA ASP A 23 2.92 -19.84 3.60
C ASP A 23 2.99 -19.05 4.92
N LEU A 24 1.93 -19.07 5.74
CA LEU A 24 1.94 -18.49 7.08
C LEU A 24 2.83 -19.31 8.01
N LYS A 25 2.82 -20.63 7.87
CA LYS A 25 3.68 -21.54 8.62
C LYS A 25 5.15 -21.22 8.36
N ASN A 26 5.56 -21.05 7.10
CA ASN A 26 6.91 -20.63 6.71
C ASN A 26 7.25 -19.21 7.19
N LEU A 27 6.27 -18.30 7.26
CA LEU A 27 6.46 -16.94 7.80
C LEU A 27 6.63 -16.95 9.32
N MET A 28 5.92 -17.84 10.03
CA MET A 28 5.98 -18.03 11.48
C MET A 28 7.10 -18.98 11.94
N GLU A 29 7.60 -19.86 11.05
CA GLU A 29 8.71 -20.80 11.28
C GLU A 29 10.08 -20.17 10.95
N GLN A 30 10.12 -18.97 10.37
CA GLN A 30 11.36 -18.20 10.37
C GLN A 30 11.75 -17.92 11.83
N PRO A 31 13.03 -18.07 12.22
CA PRO A 31 13.49 -17.72 13.55
C PRO A 31 13.53 -16.20 13.66
N VAL A 32 12.35 -15.59 13.72
CA VAL A 32 12.18 -14.16 13.94
C VAL A 32 12.12 -13.94 15.44
N LYS A 33 12.79 -12.90 15.94
CA LYS A 33 12.71 -12.55 17.37
C LYS A 33 11.25 -12.23 17.70
N SER A 34 10.80 -12.53 18.93
CA SER A 34 9.39 -12.40 19.36
C SER A 34 8.79 -11.02 19.03
N TYR A 35 9.56 -9.95 19.21
CA TYR A 35 9.17 -8.57 18.90
C TYR A 35 9.04 -8.24 17.40
N GLN A 36 9.35 -9.17 16.51
CA GLN A 36 9.22 -9.01 15.06
C GLN A 36 8.06 -9.86 14.49
N ASN A 37 7.29 -10.57 15.34
CA ASN A 37 6.16 -11.41 14.95
C ASN A 37 4.87 -10.61 14.68
N PHE A 38 4.91 -9.67 13.72
CA PHE A 38 3.74 -8.91 13.28
C PHE A 38 3.52 -9.02 11.78
N ILE A 39 2.26 -9.23 11.39
CA ILE A 39 1.85 -9.13 9.98
C ILE A 39 1.74 -7.64 9.63
N ARG A 40 2.80 -7.11 9.01
CA ARG A 40 2.81 -5.75 8.46
C ARG A 40 1.82 -5.61 7.32
N SER A 41 1.37 -4.39 7.03
CA SER A 41 0.39 -4.11 5.98
C SER A 41 0.82 -4.64 4.61
N LYS A 42 2.11 -4.54 4.28
CA LYS A 42 2.69 -5.09 3.04
C LYS A 42 2.65 -6.63 2.95
N ASP A 43 2.76 -7.32 4.08
CA ASP A 43 2.83 -8.78 4.13
C ASP A 43 1.44 -9.40 4.09
N ARG A 44 0.38 -8.57 4.22
CA ARG A 44 -1.01 -8.98 4.02
C ARG A 44 -1.22 -9.63 2.65
N GLU A 45 -0.56 -9.15 1.59
CA GLU A 45 -0.72 -9.72 0.25
C GLU A 45 -0.17 -11.15 0.14
N LYS A 46 0.90 -11.45 0.88
CA LYS A 46 1.52 -12.78 0.92
C LYS A 46 0.67 -13.77 1.72
N ILE A 47 -0.14 -13.26 2.65
CA ILE A 47 -0.89 -14.04 3.64
C ILE A 47 -2.38 -14.12 3.28
N MET A 48 -2.92 -13.22 2.46
CA MET A 48 -4.30 -13.28 2.00
C MET A 48 -4.34 -13.78 0.56
N LYS A 49 -4.78 -15.02 0.36
CA LYS A 49 -5.05 -15.54 -0.99
C LYS A 49 -6.41 -15.04 -1.46
N SER A 50 -6.38 -14.20 -2.49
CA SER A 50 -7.56 -13.81 -3.24
C SER A 50 -8.18 -15.03 -3.95
N SER A 51 -9.47 -15.31 -3.71
CA SER A 51 -10.23 -16.23 -4.56
C SER A 51 -10.63 -15.62 -5.90
N PHE A 52 -10.57 -14.28 -5.99
CA PHE A 52 -10.84 -13.55 -7.22
C PHE A 52 -9.87 -13.98 -8.31
N ARG A 53 -10.43 -14.24 -9.50
CA ARG A 53 -9.73 -14.56 -10.72
C ARG A 53 -10.43 -13.88 -11.87
N VAL A 54 -9.69 -13.12 -12.66
CA VAL A 54 -10.18 -12.50 -13.89
C VAL A 54 -9.22 -12.78 -15.04
N SER A 55 -9.74 -13.32 -16.13
CA SER A 55 -8.95 -13.58 -17.34
C SER A 55 -8.79 -12.33 -18.20
N SER A 56 -7.74 -12.28 -19.00
CA SER A 56 -7.54 -11.22 -19.98
C SER A 56 -8.68 -11.10 -20.98
N SER A 57 -9.41 -12.20 -21.27
CA SER A 57 -10.63 -12.14 -22.07
C SER A 57 -11.79 -11.47 -21.33
N GLU A 58 -11.97 -11.73 -20.04
CA GLU A 58 -13.03 -11.09 -19.24
C GLU A 58 -12.75 -9.59 -19.08
N ILE A 59 -11.47 -9.19 -18.98
CA ILE A 59 -11.07 -7.77 -18.99
C ILE A 59 -11.42 -7.13 -20.34
N VAL A 60 -11.10 -7.79 -21.47
CA VAL A 60 -11.47 -7.29 -22.80
C VAL A 60 -12.98 -7.14 -22.90
N ASP A 61 -13.74 -8.19 -22.59
CA ASP A 61 -15.20 -8.18 -22.63
C ASP A 61 -15.79 -7.04 -21.77
N PHE A 62 -15.24 -6.82 -20.58
CA PHE A 62 -15.65 -5.71 -19.70
C PHE A 62 -15.38 -4.36 -20.35
N LEU A 63 -14.17 -4.13 -20.85
CA LEU A 63 -13.79 -2.87 -21.50
C LEU A 63 -14.66 -2.59 -22.75
N GLU A 64 -14.98 -3.61 -23.55
CA GLU A 64 -15.80 -3.43 -24.75
C GLU A 64 -17.27 -3.23 -24.42
N LYS A 65 -17.86 -4.10 -23.58
CA LYS A 65 -19.31 -4.11 -23.32
C LYS A 65 -19.75 -3.05 -22.32
N VAL A 66 -18.95 -2.83 -21.28
CA VAL A 66 -19.29 -1.91 -20.18
C VAL A 66 -18.75 -0.51 -20.43
N LEU A 67 -17.57 -0.37 -21.02
CA LEU A 67 -16.94 0.96 -21.23
C LEU A 67 -16.96 1.44 -22.69
N GLY A 68 -17.47 0.64 -23.63
CA GLY A 68 -17.56 1.01 -25.04
C GLY A 68 -16.20 1.14 -25.75
N LEU A 69 -15.13 0.56 -25.20
CA LEU A 69 -13.82 0.54 -25.85
C LEU A 69 -13.89 -0.39 -27.06
N GLU A 70 -13.48 0.09 -28.23
CA GLU A 70 -13.28 -0.80 -29.38
C GLU A 70 -11.85 -1.35 -29.35
N LEU A 71 -11.67 -2.58 -28.88
CA LEU A 71 -10.35 -3.21 -28.76
C LEU A 71 -10.00 -4.07 -29.98
N ASP A 72 -10.99 -4.77 -30.53
CA ASP A 72 -10.88 -5.52 -31.78
C ASP A 72 -11.59 -4.78 -32.93
N ARG A 73 -10.84 -4.48 -33.99
CA ARG A 73 -11.40 -4.10 -35.31
C ARG A 73 -10.84 -5.06 -36.36
N GLU A 74 -11.64 -5.43 -37.36
CA GLU A 74 -11.27 -6.41 -38.42
C GLU A 74 -9.88 -6.19 -39.04
N TYR A 75 -9.35 -4.96 -39.00
CA TYR A 75 -8.05 -4.60 -39.58
C TYR A 75 -7.07 -3.90 -38.61
N ASN A 76 -7.39 -3.77 -37.31
CA ASN A 76 -6.51 -3.06 -36.38
C ASN A 76 -6.62 -3.54 -34.92
N ASN A 77 -5.73 -4.46 -34.55
CA ASN A 77 -5.62 -5.02 -33.18
C ASN A 77 -4.65 -4.22 -32.28
N TYR A 78 -4.33 -2.98 -32.65
CA TYR A 78 -3.34 -2.17 -31.92
C TYR A 78 -3.71 -1.97 -30.44
N LYS A 79 -4.97 -1.63 -30.16
CA LYS A 79 -5.45 -1.36 -28.79
C LYS A 79 -5.45 -2.63 -27.94
N ARG A 80 -5.86 -3.76 -28.49
CA ARG A 80 -5.74 -5.07 -27.82
C ARG A 80 -4.30 -5.45 -27.52
N ASN A 81 -3.38 -5.17 -28.45
CA ASN A 81 -1.95 -5.38 -28.22
C ASN A 81 -1.40 -4.46 -27.12
N GLN A 82 -1.81 -3.19 -27.08
CA GLN A 82 -1.48 -2.27 -25.99
C GLN A 82 -1.99 -2.80 -24.64
N LEU A 83 -3.24 -3.23 -24.55
CA LEU A 83 -3.79 -3.84 -23.33
C LEU A 83 -2.97 -5.06 -22.88
N ASN A 84 -2.60 -5.94 -23.81
CA ASN A 84 -1.75 -7.10 -23.50
C ASN A 84 -0.37 -6.68 -22.99
N LEU A 85 0.22 -5.60 -23.51
CA LEU A 85 1.48 -5.05 -23.00
C LEU A 85 1.33 -4.51 -21.58
N LEU A 86 0.20 -3.88 -21.26
CA LEU A 86 -0.11 -3.40 -19.90
C LEU A 86 -0.25 -4.56 -18.92
N ILE A 87 -1.00 -5.61 -19.29
CA ILE A 87 -1.15 -6.83 -18.49
C ILE A 87 0.20 -7.52 -18.24
N ARG A 88 1.10 -7.52 -19.24
CA ARG A 88 2.46 -8.08 -19.11
C ARG A 88 3.31 -7.36 -18.07
N LYS A 89 3.02 -6.10 -17.73
CA LYS A 89 3.76 -5.38 -16.69
C LYS A 89 3.48 -5.93 -15.28
N ILE A 90 2.31 -6.55 -15.07
CA ILE A 90 1.85 -6.99 -13.74
C ILE A 90 1.73 -8.52 -13.59
N SER A 91 1.80 -9.27 -14.70
CA SER A 91 1.74 -10.74 -14.67
C SER A 91 2.52 -11.36 -15.82
N PRO A 92 3.24 -12.48 -15.60
CA PRO A 92 3.83 -13.24 -16.70
C PRO A 92 2.74 -13.73 -17.65
N THR A 93 2.98 -13.62 -18.95
CA THR A 93 2.04 -14.05 -19.99
C THR A 93 2.65 -15.15 -20.85
N GLN A 94 1.86 -16.16 -21.21
CA GLN A 94 2.28 -17.23 -22.13
C GLN A 94 1.60 -17.06 -23.48
N LYS A 95 2.37 -17.21 -24.57
CA LYS A 95 1.82 -17.12 -25.94
C LYS A 95 0.72 -18.17 -26.13
N GLY A 96 -0.43 -17.75 -26.65
CA GLY A 96 -1.57 -18.64 -26.94
C GLY A 96 -2.40 -19.06 -25.72
N LYS A 97 -2.10 -18.57 -24.51
CA LYS A 97 -2.90 -18.82 -23.31
C LYS A 97 -3.52 -17.52 -22.78
N LYS A 98 -4.70 -17.62 -22.20
CA LYS A 98 -5.31 -16.53 -21.45
C LYS A 98 -4.50 -16.28 -20.19
N THR A 99 -4.14 -15.03 -19.94
CA THR A 99 -3.57 -14.62 -18.66
C THR A 99 -4.71 -14.51 -17.66
N VAL A 100 -4.53 -15.05 -16.46
CA VAL A 100 -5.50 -14.93 -15.37
C VAL A 100 -4.85 -14.15 -14.26
N LEU A 101 -5.49 -13.06 -13.84
CA LEU A 101 -5.05 -12.18 -12.78
C LEU A 101 -5.77 -12.55 -11.48
N ASP A 102 -5.05 -12.56 -10.36
CA ASP A 102 -5.67 -12.44 -9.03
C ASP A 102 -6.03 -10.98 -8.72
N TYR A 103 -6.57 -10.76 -7.51
CA TYR A 103 -6.97 -9.42 -7.08
C TYR A 103 -5.81 -8.44 -7.08
N TYR A 104 -4.64 -8.82 -6.56
CA TYR A 104 -3.51 -7.90 -6.42
C TYR A 104 -3.01 -7.50 -7.81
N GLN A 105 -2.88 -8.47 -8.71
CA GLN A 105 -2.52 -8.24 -10.10
C GLN A 105 -3.53 -7.36 -10.84
N PHE A 106 -4.83 -7.55 -10.60
CA PHE A 106 -5.89 -6.74 -11.19
C PHE A 106 -5.94 -5.32 -10.62
N ARG A 107 -5.79 -5.17 -9.30
CA ARG A 107 -5.64 -3.87 -8.63
C ARG A 107 -4.45 -3.11 -9.20
N ASP A 108 -3.29 -3.75 -9.30
CA ASP A 108 -2.07 -3.12 -9.78
C ASP A 108 -2.21 -2.68 -11.24
N LEU A 109 -2.93 -3.45 -12.07
CA LEU A 109 -3.30 -3.05 -13.42
C LEU A 109 -4.14 -1.76 -13.42
N ILE A 110 -5.19 -1.70 -12.60
CA ILE A 110 -6.10 -0.55 -12.50
C ILE A 110 -5.39 0.69 -11.95
N LEU A 111 -4.41 0.51 -11.06
CA LEU A 111 -3.61 1.62 -10.52
C LEU A 111 -2.51 2.09 -11.47
N LEU A 112 -2.19 1.31 -12.52
CA LEU A 112 -1.15 1.65 -13.48
C LEU A 112 -1.53 2.91 -14.28
N GLU A 113 -0.63 3.90 -14.33
CA GLU A 113 -0.91 5.18 -14.98
C GLU A 113 -1.19 5.03 -16.48
N ASP A 114 -0.40 4.23 -17.18
CA ASP A 114 -0.61 3.94 -18.60
C ASP A 114 -1.94 3.22 -18.85
N PHE A 115 -2.39 2.37 -17.93
CA PHE A 115 -3.70 1.71 -18.05
C PHE A 115 -4.84 2.70 -17.89
N ASN A 116 -4.75 3.63 -16.94
CA ASN A 116 -5.73 4.70 -16.78
C ASN A 116 -5.82 5.56 -18.04
N LYS A 117 -4.67 6.02 -18.56
CA LYS A 117 -4.62 6.80 -19.80
C LYS A 117 -5.20 6.01 -20.96
N PHE A 118 -4.87 4.72 -21.06
CA PHE A 118 -5.42 3.84 -22.08
C PHE A 118 -6.95 3.77 -22.01
N VAL A 119 -7.54 3.56 -20.83
CA VAL A 119 -8.99 3.49 -20.68
C VAL A 119 -9.65 4.83 -20.99
N LEU A 120 -9.18 5.93 -20.38
CA LEU A 120 -9.79 7.27 -20.56
C LEU A 120 -9.71 7.76 -22.01
N ASN A 121 -8.61 7.51 -22.72
CA ASN A 121 -8.45 7.93 -24.11
C ASN A 121 -9.31 7.14 -25.10
N ASN A 122 -9.84 5.98 -24.69
CA ASN A 122 -10.59 5.07 -25.56
C ASN A 122 -12.04 4.84 -25.11
N PHE A 123 -12.41 5.37 -23.94
CA PHE A 123 -13.76 5.33 -23.39
C PHE A 123 -14.78 5.99 -24.30
N SER A 124 -15.96 5.39 -24.42
CA SER A 124 -17.04 5.89 -25.27
C SER A 124 -18.39 5.49 -24.68
N ALA A 125 -19.02 6.42 -23.95
CA ALA A 125 -20.28 6.18 -23.25
C ALA A 125 -21.43 5.81 -24.22
N ASP A 126 -21.43 6.41 -25.40
CA ASP A 126 -22.37 6.16 -26.51
C ASP A 126 -22.30 4.75 -27.10
N ARG A 127 -21.18 4.05 -26.89
CA ARG A 127 -20.97 2.66 -27.33
C ARG A 127 -21.13 1.65 -26.19
N ALA A 128 -21.28 2.12 -24.95
CA ALA A 128 -21.55 1.24 -23.83
C ALA A 128 -23.02 0.75 -23.88
N GLY A 129 -23.25 -0.50 -23.50
CA GLY A 129 -24.62 -1.03 -23.41
C GLY A 129 -25.44 -0.41 -22.27
N ASP A 130 -24.75 0.16 -21.27
CA ASP A 130 -25.31 0.83 -20.10
C ASP A 130 -24.44 2.03 -19.76
N GLU A 131 -24.90 3.22 -20.14
CA GLU A 131 -24.16 4.48 -19.99
C GLU A 131 -23.92 4.84 -18.52
N GLU A 132 -24.91 4.63 -17.66
CA GLU A 132 -24.81 4.93 -16.23
C GLU A 132 -23.73 4.07 -15.58
N ARG A 133 -23.77 2.76 -15.84
CA ARG A 133 -22.76 1.84 -15.34
C ARG A 133 -21.38 2.19 -15.88
N ALA A 134 -21.27 2.55 -17.15
CA ALA A 134 -20.00 2.96 -17.76
C ALA A 134 -19.37 4.15 -17.02
N TYR A 135 -20.18 5.17 -16.70
CA TYR A 135 -19.73 6.32 -15.91
C TYR A 135 -19.33 5.96 -14.48
N GLN A 136 -20.09 5.08 -13.81
CA GLN A 136 -19.73 4.60 -12.47
C GLN A 136 -18.36 3.92 -12.46
N GLU A 137 -18.09 3.05 -13.44
CA GLU A 137 -16.81 2.37 -13.57
C GLU A 137 -15.65 3.34 -13.83
N ILE A 138 -15.84 4.34 -14.68
CA ILE A 138 -14.84 5.40 -14.87
C ILE A 138 -14.61 6.18 -13.55
N MET A 139 -15.68 6.47 -12.80
CA MET A 139 -15.55 7.12 -11.50
C MET A 139 -14.73 6.26 -10.52
N PHE A 140 -14.98 4.95 -10.45
CA PHE A 140 -14.18 4.05 -9.60
C PHE A 140 -12.71 3.99 -10.05
N LEU A 141 -12.45 3.92 -11.35
CA LEU A 141 -11.08 3.99 -11.89
C LEU A 141 -10.35 5.27 -11.42
N GLN A 142 -11.02 6.43 -11.49
CA GLN A 142 -10.45 7.69 -11.02
C GLN A 142 -10.34 7.76 -9.48
N GLN A 143 -11.29 7.22 -8.74
CA GLN A 143 -11.24 7.15 -7.27
C GLN A 143 -10.08 6.27 -6.78
N ASN A 144 -9.78 5.17 -7.47
CA ASN A 144 -8.63 4.34 -7.13
C ASN A 144 -7.31 5.12 -7.25
N LYS A 145 -7.24 6.08 -8.20
CA LYS A 145 -6.12 7.03 -8.35
C LYS A 145 -6.14 8.17 -7.32
N PHE A 146 -7.27 8.44 -6.67
CA PHE A 146 -7.42 9.58 -5.76
C PHE A 146 -6.38 9.55 -4.63
N LYS A 147 -6.03 8.35 -4.13
CA LYS A 147 -5.03 8.16 -3.08
C LYS A 147 -3.63 8.68 -3.46
N GLU A 148 -3.34 8.80 -4.74
CA GLU A 148 -2.07 9.33 -5.26
C GLU A 148 -2.08 10.85 -5.45
N THR A 149 -3.23 11.50 -5.31
CA THR A 149 -3.39 12.94 -5.57
C THR A 149 -2.82 13.80 -4.43
N GLN A 150 -2.40 15.03 -4.77
CA GLN A 150 -1.97 16.01 -3.76
C GLN A 150 -3.09 16.36 -2.78
N LEU A 151 -4.35 16.35 -3.23
CA LEU A 151 -5.51 16.61 -2.38
C LEU A 151 -5.67 15.52 -1.31
N TYR A 152 -5.58 14.24 -1.68
CA TYR A 152 -5.63 13.15 -0.70
C TYR A 152 -4.45 13.20 0.27
N LYS A 153 -3.24 13.51 -0.22
CA LYS A 153 -2.06 13.68 0.64
C LYS A 153 -2.24 14.82 1.65
N ALA A 154 -2.86 15.93 1.23
CA ALA A 154 -3.19 17.03 2.13
C ALA A 154 -4.25 16.64 3.17
N GLN A 155 -5.33 15.94 2.76
CA GLN A 155 -6.35 15.43 3.69
C GLN A 155 -5.76 14.45 4.70
N ARG A 156 -4.93 13.51 4.25
CA ARG A 156 -4.23 12.57 5.14
C ARG A 156 -3.33 13.28 6.15
N LYS A 157 -2.70 14.40 5.75
CA LYS A 157 -1.89 15.22 6.66
C LYS A 157 -2.77 15.87 7.73
N GLU A 158 -3.92 16.45 7.35
CA GLU A 158 -4.88 17.03 8.30
C GLU A 158 -5.45 15.99 9.26
N ASP A 159 -5.79 14.79 8.77
CA ASP A 159 -6.22 13.65 9.60
C ASP A 159 -5.12 13.24 10.60
N MET A 160 -3.86 13.26 10.15
CA MET A 160 -2.70 12.92 10.99
C MET A 160 -2.47 13.98 12.07
N GLU A 161 -2.56 15.27 11.73
CA GLU A 161 -2.50 16.38 12.70
C GLU A 161 -3.63 16.29 13.74
N THR A 162 -4.84 15.90 13.31
CA THR A 162 -5.98 15.67 14.21
C THR A 162 -5.72 14.48 15.15
N THR A 163 -5.17 13.39 14.61
CA THR A 163 -4.84 12.18 15.38
C THR A 163 -3.73 12.47 16.40
N GLU A 164 -2.69 13.18 15.98
CA GLU A 164 -1.59 13.67 16.83
C GLU A 164 -2.11 14.48 18.01
N TYR A 165 -2.97 15.48 17.74
CA TYR A 165 -3.58 16.28 18.80
C TYR A 165 -4.41 15.42 19.76
N ALA A 166 -5.23 14.50 19.25
CA ALA A 166 -6.02 13.63 20.13
C ALA A 166 -5.14 12.74 21.02
N LEU A 167 -4.01 12.26 20.50
CA LEU A 167 -3.05 11.46 21.25
C LEU A 167 -2.23 12.28 22.25
N SER A 168 -1.90 13.55 21.94
CA SER A 168 -1.17 14.43 22.87
C SER A 168 -1.96 14.74 24.14
N LEU A 169 -3.30 14.61 24.10
CA LEU A 169 -4.16 14.71 25.28
C LEU A 169 -4.02 13.52 26.26
N ILE A 170 -3.39 12.42 25.85
CA ILE A 170 -3.14 11.26 26.71
C ILE A 170 -1.94 11.57 27.61
N ALA A 171 -2.21 11.77 28.90
CA ALA A 171 -1.19 12.09 29.88
C ALA A 171 -0.03 11.07 29.89
N GLY A 172 1.19 11.56 29.75
CA GLY A 172 2.42 10.77 29.81
C GLY A 172 2.80 10.05 28.50
N LEU A 173 2.00 10.12 27.44
CA LEU A 173 2.35 9.48 26.16
C LEU A 173 3.60 10.14 25.54
N GLY A 174 3.66 11.47 25.52
CA GLY A 174 4.82 12.22 25.01
C GLY A 174 6.12 11.83 25.73
N ASP A 175 6.07 11.72 27.06
CA ASP A 175 7.23 11.32 27.87
C ASP A 175 7.68 9.88 27.58
N VAL A 176 6.74 8.95 27.42
CA VAL A 176 7.06 7.56 27.04
C VAL A 176 7.77 7.53 25.69
N LEU A 177 7.27 8.28 24.70
CA LEU A 177 7.88 8.34 23.38
C LEU A 177 9.27 8.98 23.42
N ARG A 178 9.42 10.14 24.07
CA ARG A 178 10.74 10.78 24.25
C ARG A 178 11.75 9.84 24.88
N ASN A 179 11.37 9.11 25.93
CA ASN A 179 12.24 8.11 26.55
C ASN A 179 12.69 7.00 25.59
N ARG A 180 11.85 6.60 24.62
CA ARG A 180 12.20 5.57 23.62
C ARG A 180 13.08 6.13 22.51
N TYR A 181 12.79 7.33 22.03
CA TYR A 181 13.65 8.01 21.05
C TYR A 181 15.03 8.33 21.65
N ALA A 182 15.08 8.84 22.89
CA ALA A 182 16.33 9.14 23.58
C ALA A 182 17.19 7.88 23.75
N LEU A 183 16.58 6.75 24.14
CA LEU A 183 17.28 5.47 24.20
C LEU A 183 17.79 5.05 22.82
N PHE A 184 17.01 5.21 21.75
CA PHE A 184 17.46 4.87 20.41
C PHE A 184 18.65 5.73 19.97
N GLU A 185 18.59 7.04 20.17
CA GLU A 185 19.68 7.97 19.85
C GLU A 185 20.95 7.65 20.66
N GLU A 186 20.83 7.37 21.97
CA GLU A 186 21.97 6.97 22.79
C GLU A 186 22.63 5.69 22.25
N LEU A 187 21.85 4.69 21.85
CA LEU A 187 22.38 3.47 21.26
C LEU A 187 23.08 3.75 19.93
N LEU A 188 22.50 4.61 19.09
CA LEU A 188 23.05 5.01 17.80
C LEU A 188 24.39 5.74 17.97
N GLU A 189 24.46 6.74 18.86
CA GLU A 189 25.68 7.49 19.19
C GLU A 189 26.80 6.58 19.68
N ASN A 190 26.46 5.53 20.44
CA ASN A 190 27.41 4.55 20.96
C ASN A 190 27.68 3.38 20.01
N ASN A 191 27.07 3.36 18.81
CA ASN A 191 27.18 2.29 17.82
C ASN A 191 26.79 0.91 18.38
N ILE A 192 25.75 0.89 19.22
CA ILE A 192 25.17 -0.31 19.84
C ILE A 192 23.87 -0.64 19.11
N SER A 193 23.69 -1.90 18.72
CA SER A 193 22.40 -2.35 18.15
C SER A 193 21.36 -2.47 19.25
N TYR A 194 20.16 -1.92 19.05
CA TYR A 194 19.01 -2.13 19.95
C TYR A 194 18.60 -3.61 20.06
N GLU A 195 19.04 -4.44 19.12
CA GLU A 195 18.81 -5.87 19.17
C GLU A 195 19.58 -6.56 20.31
N ASP A 196 20.73 -5.98 20.70
CA ASP A 196 21.71 -6.56 21.59
C ASP A 196 21.53 -6.15 23.07
N ILE A 197 20.63 -5.19 23.35
CA ILE A 197 20.35 -4.73 24.71
C ILE A 197 19.34 -5.62 25.44
N ASP A 198 19.46 -5.68 26.77
CA ASP A 198 18.57 -6.44 27.66
C ASP A 198 17.38 -5.57 28.12
N VAL A 199 16.35 -5.52 27.28
CA VAL A 199 15.09 -4.81 27.54
C VAL A 199 13.89 -5.67 27.14
N PRO A 200 12.69 -5.42 27.70
CA PRO A 200 11.48 -6.15 27.32
C PRO A 200 11.19 -6.08 25.82
N ASP A 201 10.53 -7.11 25.29
CA ASP A 201 10.22 -7.22 23.86
C ASP A 201 9.41 -6.01 23.37
N GLU A 202 8.45 -5.51 24.15
CA GLU A 202 7.63 -4.34 23.78
C GLU A 202 8.49 -3.07 23.59
N VAL A 203 9.62 -2.97 24.31
CA VAL A 203 10.58 -1.88 24.10
C VAL A 203 11.35 -2.09 22.81
N LYS A 204 11.79 -3.33 22.51
CA LYS A 204 12.45 -3.65 21.24
C LYS A 204 11.53 -3.44 20.03
N GLU A 205 10.23 -3.70 20.17
CA GLU A 205 9.21 -3.40 19.14
C GLU A 205 9.19 -1.92 18.80
N LEU A 206 9.12 -1.06 19.83
CA LEU A 206 9.12 0.39 19.63
C LEU A 206 10.44 0.88 19.03
N LEU A 207 11.58 0.34 19.46
CA LEU A 207 12.89 0.67 18.89
C LEU A 207 13.03 0.20 17.43
N GLU A 208 12.46 -0.95 17.06
CA GLU A 208 12.38 -1.40 15.67
C GLU A 208 11.58 -0.41 14.82
N ILE A 209 10.42 0.07 15.31
CA ILE A 209 9.61 1.07 14.60
C ILE A 209 10.41 2.37 14.42
N ILE A 210 11.00 2.90 15.49
CA ILE A 210 11.80 4.13 15.48
C ILE A 210 12.98 3.99 14.50
N SER A 211 13.62 2.82 14.44
CA SER A 211 14.78 2.59 13.57
C SER A 211 14.53 2.83 12.08
N TYR A 212 13.27 2.81 11.62
CA TYR A 212 12.93 3.10 10.23
C TYR A 212 13.28 4.54 9.83
N ARG A 213 13.21 5.48 10.77
CA ARG A 213 13.61 6.89 10.56
C ARG A 213 15.03 7.01 10.03
N GLU A 214 15.94 6.20 10.54
CA GLU A 214 17.34 6.22 10.13
C GLU A 214 17.62 5.48 8.82
N ARG A 215 16.81 4.46 8.52
CA ARG A 215 16.91 3.66 7.30
C ARG A 215 16.38 4.39 6.06
N GLN A 216 15.65 5.49 6.23
CA GLN A 216 15.12 6.29 5.13
C GLN A 216 16.22 7.14 4.48
N THR A 217 16.46 6.92 3.20
CA THR A 217 17.51 7.59 2.41
C THR A 217 16.98 8.63 1.41
N ASN A 218 15.66 8.72 1.24
CA ASN A 218 15.05 9.53 0.20
C ASN A 218 15.14 11.04 0.44
N SER A 219 15.41 11.76 -0.63
CA SER A 219 15.43 13.23 -0.71
C SER A 219 14.05 13.86 -0.92
N ASN A 220 13.01 13.05 -1.20
CA ASN A 220 11.65 13.53 -1.51
C ASN A 220 10.76 13.81 -0.28
N PHE A 221 11.12 13.28 0.89
CA PHE A 221 10.50 13.64 2.17
C PHE A 221 11.61 13.99 3.13
N THR A 222 11.64 15.24 3.61
CA THR A 222 12.59 15.64 4.64
C THR A 222 12.13 15.04 5.96
N VAL A 223 12.60 13.84 6.26
CA VAL A 223 12.38 13.17 7.54
C VAL A 223 13.30 13.86 8.54
N TYR A 224 12.72 14.39 9.61
CA TYR A 224 13.51 14.96 10.69
C TYR A 224 14.29 13.85 11.38
N LYS A 225 15.61 13.97 11.46
CA LYS A 225 16.46 13.06 12.24
C LYS A 225 16.91 13.81 13.47
N PHE A 226 16.83 13.16 14.63
CA PHE A 226 17.30 13.77 15.85
C PHE A 226 18.82 13.84 15.81
N ASP A 227 19.37 14.98 16.23
CA ASP A 227 20.83 15.16 16.23
C ASP A 227 21.47 14.76 17.58
N SER A 228 20.65 14.58 18.62
CA SER A 228 21.10 14.20 19.97
C SER A 228 19.94 13.80 20.88
N VAL A 229 20.26 13.23 22.05
CA VAL A 229 19.29 13.00 23.14
C VAL A 229 18.63 14.31 23.61
N GLU A 230 19.36 15.43 23.69
CA GLU A 230 18.81 16.73 24.11
C GLU A 230 17.75 17.24 23.12
N ASP A 231 17.95 17.01 21.82
CA ASP A 231 16.98 17.34 20.78
C ASP A 231 15.67 16.55 20.95
N VAL A 232 15.79 15.26 21.28
CA VAL A 232 14.61 14.44 21.62
C VAL A 232 13.90 14.98 22.87
N GLU A 233 14.63 15.28 23.94
CA GLU A 233 14.06 15.71 25.22
C GLU A 233 13.35 17.06 25.14
N THR A 234 13.84 17.96 24.28
CA THR A 234 13.27 19.30 24.07
C THR A 234 12.12 19.33 23.07
N THR A 235 11.88 18.22 22.34
CA THR A 235 10.77 18.07 21.40
C THR A 235 9.43 17.96 22.15
N ASN A 236 8.45 18.77 21.76
CA ASN A 236 7.15 18.79 22.45
C ASN A 236 6.29 17.54 22.14
N ASP A 237 5.23 17.34 22.93
CA ASP A 237 4.37 16.15 22.86
C ASP A 237 3.73 15.93 21.49
N GLU A 238 3.22 17.00 20.88
CA GLU A 238 2.60 16.94 19.55
C GLU A 238 3.63 16.51 18.50
N GLN A 239 4.81 17.13 18.51
CA GLN A 239 5.89 16.81 17.58
C GLN A 239 6.40 15.38 17.73
N ILE A 240 6.70 14.91 18.96
CA ILE A 240 7.23 13.56 19.16
C ILE A 240 6.19 12.49 18.77
N ILE A 241 4.90 12.76 19.01
CA ILE A 241 3.80 11.88 18.58
C ILE A 241 3.68 11.88 17.06
N ARG A 242 3.77 13.03 16.40
CA ARG A 242 3.77 13.13 14.93
C ARG A 242 4.87 12.29 14.31
N PHE A 243 6.07 12.40 14.86
CA PHE A 243 7.23 11.63 14.43
C PHE A 243 6.99 10.13 14.59
N PHE A 244 6.46 9.71 15.75
CA PHE A 244 6.11 8.32 15.97
C PHE A 244 5.05 7.77 15.01
N LEU A 245 3.98 8.54 14.73
CA LEU A 245 2.96 8.15 13.75
C LEU A 245 3.54 7.96 12.34
N ALA A 246 4.46 8.84 11.94
CA ALA A 246 5.16 8.72 10.65
C ALA A 246 6.07 7.48 10.60
N ASP A 247 6.74 7.15 11.71
CA ASP A 247 7.60 5.95 11.82
C ASP A 247 6.76 4.68 11.78
N VAL A 248 5.59 4.66 12.44
CA VAL A 248 4.63 3.54 12.35
C VAL A 248 4.16 3.34 10.91
N ASP A 249 3.79 4.40 10.19
CA ASP A 249 3.35 4.29 8.79
C ASP A 249 4.50 3.77 7.89
N SER A 250 5.72 4.24 8.13
CA SER A 250 6.92 3.82 7.42
C SER A 250 7.26 2.34 7.66
N TRP A 251 7.20 1.92 8.93
CA TRP A 251 7.41 0.54 9.36
C TRP A 251 6.35 -0.40 8.79
N ALA A 252 5.07 0.00 8.84
CA ALA A 252 3.95 -0.82 8.39
C ALA A 252 3.98 -1.08 6.87
N ASN A 253 4.51 -0.13 6.09
CA ASN A 253 4.54 -0.18 4.64
C ASN A 253 5.93 -0.49 4.04
N GLU A 254 6.97 -0.66 4.86
CA GLU A 254 8.38 -0.72 4.41
C GLU A 254 8.72 0.39 3.41
N ILE A 255 8.45 1.63 3.81
CA ILE A 255 8.96 2.79 3.09
C ILE A 255 10.47 2.87 3.41
N LEU A 256 11.25 2.00 2.76
CA LEU A 256 12.70 1.81 2.89
C LEU A 256 13.44 2.14 1.58
N ASP A 257 12.79 2.88 0.69
CA ASP A 257 13.26 3.19 -0.66
C ASP A 257 13.40 1.96 -1.59
N ARG A 258 12.62 1.98 -2.67
CA ARG A 258 12.95 1.37 -3.96
C ARG A 258 12.84 2.45 -5.04
#